data_AF-A0A1M4PPF3-F1
#
_entry.id   AF-A0A1M4PPF3-F1
#
_cell.length_a   1.000
_cell.length_b   1.000
_cell.length_c   1.000
_cell.angle_alpha   90.00
_cell.angle_beta   90.00
_cell.angle_gamma   90.00
#
_symmetry.space_group_name_H-M   'P 1'
#
loop_
_entity.id
_entity.type
_entity.pdbx_description
1 polymer ?
#
loop_
_entity_poly.entity_id
_entity_poly.type
_entity_poly.pdbx_seq_one_letter_code
_entity_poly.pdbx_strand_id
1 'polypeptide(L)'
;MNESILSVGIDIGTLTTQLVFSRITIDNTASIASVPMIKIIDKEVVYRSKIHFTPLLSPIEIDGASVRKIIEAEYKKAGIKPKDVVTGAEIITRETARKKMQTRF
;
A
#
# COMPACT_ATOMS: atom_id res chain seq x y z
N MET A 1 22.32 5.10 -11.37
CA MET A 1 21.18 5.65 -12.16
C MET A 1 20.01 5.67 -11.20
N ASN A 2 19.29 6.79 -11.11
CA ASN A 2 18.21 6.91 -10.14
C ASN A 2 16.91 6.46 -10.80
N GLU A 3 16.28 5.45 -10.21
CA GLU A 3 14.98 4.94 -10.63
C GLU A 3 13.92 5.34 -9.61
N SER A 4 12.73 5.69 -10.08
CA SER A 4 11.61 6.05 -9.24
C SER A 4 10.54 4.98 -9.34
N ILE A 5 10.16 4.42 -8.19
CA ILE A 5 9.07 3.45 -8.10
C ILE A 5 7.89 4.07 -7.36
N LEU A 6 6.67 3.75 -7.80
CA LEU A 6 5.46 4.07 -7.07
C LEU A 6 5.09 2.87 -6.18
N SER A 7 4.83 3.16 -4.91
CA SER A 7 4.45 2.20 -3.88
C SER A 7 3.14 2.61 -3.24
N VAL A 8 2.40 1.63 -2.73
CA VAL A 8 1.22 1.87 -1.89
C VAL A 8 1.36 1.11 -0.58
N GLY A 9 1.06 1.75 0.54
CA GLY A 9 0.80 1.09 1.82
C GLY A 9 -0.70 1.08 2.07
N ILE A 10 -1.27 -0.07 2.42
CA ILE A 10 -2.69 -0.21 2.76
C ILE A 10 -2.77 -0.73 4.19
N ASP A 11 -3.12 0.13 5.13
CA ASP A 11 -3.23 -0.22 6.55
C ASP A 11 -4.70 -0.53 6.87
N ILE A 12 -4.97 -1.76 7.26
CA ILE A 12 -6.31 -2.27 7.60
C ILE A 12 -6.30 -2.67 9.07
N GLY A 13 -6.65 -1.71 9.92
CA GLY A 13 -6.88 -1.91 11.34
C GLY A 13 -8.27 -2.47 11.63
N THR A 14 -8.52 -2.79 12.90
CA THR A 14 -9.82 -3.26 13.37
C THR A 14 -10.91 -2.19 13.26
N LEU A 15 -10.51 -0.91 13.40
CA LEU A 15 -11.41 0.23 13.32
C LEU A 15 -11.23 1.04 12.05
N THR A 16 -10.01 1.13 11.52
CA THR A 16 -9.70 2.07 10.45
C THR A 16 -8.96 1.43 9.29
N THR A 17 -9.31 1.84 8.08
CA THR A 17 -8.63 1.48 6.82
C THR A 17 -8.09 2.76 6.15
N GLN A 18 -6.83 2.75 5.73
CA GLN A 18 -6.17 3.89 5.08
C GLN A 18 -5.15 3.47 4.03
N LEU A 19 -4.93 4.33 3.03
CA LEU A 19 -3.97 4.14 1.94
C LEU A 19 -2.98 5.31 1.89
N VAL A 20 -1.72 4.99 1.65
CA VAL A 20 -0.65 5.97 1.42
C VAL A 20 0.10 5.58 0.16
N PHE A 21 0.07 6.43 -0.86
CA PHE A 21 0.94 6.26 -2.02
C PHE A 21 2.23 7.05 -1.81
N SER A 22 3.36 6.39 -2.07
CA SER A 22 4.67 7.01 -1.96
C SER A 22 5.47 6.78 -3.24
N ARG A 23 6.22 7.80 -3.65
CA ARG A 23 7.28 7.69 -4.63
C ARG A 23 8.57 7.36 -3.88
N ILE A 24 9.20 6.25 -4.22
CA ILE A 24 10.47 5.84 -3.63
C ILE A 24 11.54 5.98 -4.71
N THR A 25 12.59 6.74 -4.42
CA THR A 25 13.72 6.89 -5.33
C THR A 25 14.81 5.95 -4.88
N ILE A 26 15.24 5.11 -5.82
CA ILE A 26 16.25 4.08 -5.64
C ILE A 26 17.48 4.47 -6.44
N ASP A 27 18.64 4.40 -5.81
CA ASP A 27 19.92 4.49 -6.48
C ASP A 27 20.51 3.09 -6.62
N ASN A 28 20.72 2.66 -7.87
CA ASN A 28 21.47 1.46 -8.19
C ASN A 28 22.90 1.88 -8.55
N THR A 29 23.81 1.66 -7.60
CA THR A 29 25.21 2.10 -7.67
C THR A 29 26.17 0.99 -8.11
N ALA A 30 25.67 -0.18 -8.52
CA ALA A 30 26.54 -1.25 -8.98
C ALA A 30 27.18 -0.94 -10.35
N SER A 31 28.49 -1.19 -10.45
CA SER A 31 29.18 -1.29 -11.74
C SER A 31 28.94 -2.69 -12.32
N ILE A 32 29.18 -2.87 -13.63
CA ILE A 32 28.90 -4.12 -14.37
C ILE A 32 29.54 -5.38 -13.73
N ALA A 33 30.54 -5.21 -12.87
CA ALA A 33 31.29 -6.28 -12.22
C ALA A 33 30.98 -6.50 -10.72
N SER A 34 30.04 -5.76 -10.11
CA SER A 34 29.74 -5.86 -8.67
C SER A 34 28.31 -6.29 -8.36
N VAL A 35 28.11 -6.81 -7.14
CA VAL A 35 26.78 -7.17 -6.61
C VAL A 35 25.88 -5.93 -6.63
N PRO A 36 24.63 -6.03 -7.15
CA PRO A 36 23.67 -4.94 -7.13
C PRO A 36 23.54 -4.30 -5.74
N MET A 37 23.91 -3.03 -5.62
CA MET A 37 23.66 -2.24 -4.41
C MET A 37 22.49 -1.30 -4.67
N ILE A 38 21.32 -1.73 -4.21
CA ILE A 38 20.06 -0.99 -4.28
C ILE A 38 19.92 -0.20 -2.98
N LYS A 39 19.92 1.13 -3.06
CA LYS A 39 19.71 2.00 -1.90
C LYS A 39 18.47 2.86 -2.11
N ILE A 40 17.54 2.85 -1.15
CA ILE A 40 16.49 3.87 -1.09
C ILE A 40 17.15 5.19 -0.66
N ILE A 41 17.14 6.17 -1.55
CA ILE A 41 17.76 7.48 -1.30
C ILE A 41 16.74 8.56 -0.99
N ASP A 42 15.47 8.35 -1.35
CA ASP A 42 14.38 9.27 -1.05
C ASP A 42 13.01 8.56 -0.99
N LYS A 43 12.08 9.14 -0.23
CA LYS A 43 10.68 8.70 -0.14
C LYS A 43 9.76 9.92 0.02
N GLU A 44 8.91 10.14 -0.96
CA GLU A 44 7.92 11.21 -0.99
C GLU A 44 6.50 10.64 -0.90
N VAL A 45 5.64 11.18 -0.04
CA VAL A 45 4.21 10.82 -0.01
C VAL A 45 3.48 11.65 -1.07
N VAL A 46 2.96 10.99 -2.10
CA VAL A 46 2.26 11.65 -3.22
C VAL A 46 0.75 11.70 -3.02
N TYR A 47 0.21 10.81 -2.18
CA TYR A 47 -1.20 10.81 -1.82
C TYR A 47 -1.42 10.14 -0.47
N ARG A 48 -2.32 10.70 0.34
CA ARG A 48 -2.82 10.09 1.56
C ARG A 48 -4.34 10.08 1.51
N SER A 49 -4.95 8.91 1.67
CA SER A 49 -6.39 8.78 1.71
C SER A 49 -6.99 9.49 2.93
N LYS A 50 -8.31 9.65 2.92
CA LYS A 50 -9.04 9.82 4.18
C LYS A 50 -8.88 8.56 5.04
N ILE A 51 -9.07 8.71 6.35
CA ILE A 51 -9.25 7.56 7.24
C ILE A 51 -10.69 7.07 7.08
N HIS A 52 -10.85 5.80 6.74
CA HIS A 52 -12.16 5.15 6.64
C HIS A 52 -12.36 4.25 7.84
N PHE A 53 -13.59 4.05 8.28
CA PHE A 53 -13.87 2.94 9.19
C PHE A 53 -13.70 1.61 8.45
N THR A 54 -13.06 0.62 9.07
CA THR A 54 -12.94 -0.72 8.50
C THR A 54 -14.30 -1.38 8.50
N PRO A 55 -14.87 -1.69 7.33
CA PRO A 55 -16.12 -2.43 7.24
C PRO A 55 -15.96 -3.84 7.82
N LEU A 56 -16.90 -4.25 8.67
CA LEU A 56 -16.89 -5.54 9.34
C LEU A 56 -18.20 -6.28 9.04
N LEU A 57 -18.12 -7.58 8.75
CA LEU A 57 -19.30 -8.46 8.73
C LEU A 57 -19.71 -8.85 10.15
N SER A 58 -18.74 -8.92 11.06
CA SER A 58 -18.94 -9.21 12.48
C SER A 58 -17.79 -8.63 13.32
N PRO A 59 -17.88 -8.64 14.65
CA PRO A 59 -16.80 -8.16 15.51
C PRO A 59 -15.44 -8.83 15.26
N ILE A 60 -15.37 -9.98 14.58
CA ILE A 60 -14.13 -10.73 14.29
C ILE A 60 -13.85 -10.93 12.79
N GLU A 61 -14.68 -10.38 11.91
CA GLU A 61 -14.59 -10.63 10.47
C GLU A 61 -14.68 -9.33 9.68
N ILE A 62 -13.67 -9.09 8.84
CA ILE A 62 -13.61 -7.92 7.97
C ILE A 62 -14.46 -8.18 6.73
N ASP A 63 -15.30 -7.22 6.35
CA ASP A 63 -15.94 -7.21 5.04
C ASP A 63 -14.93 -6.80 3.97
N GLY A 64 -14.22 -7.80 3.45
CA GLY A 64 -13.19 -7.60 2.43
C GLY A 64 -13.74 -7.02 1.11
N ALA A 65 -15.00 -7.27 0.78
CA ALA A 65 -15.61 -6.71 -0.42
C ALA A 65 -15.85 -5.20 -0.27
N SER A 66 -16.28 -4.75 0.91
CA SER A 66 -16.44 -3.32 1.20
C SER A 66 -15.09 -2.61 1.35
N VAL A 67 -14.08 -3.26 1.95
CA VAL A 67 -12.70 -2.74 1.95
C VAL A 67 -12.18 -2.58 0.52
N ARG A 68 -12.46 -3.53 -0.38
CA ARG A 68 -12.06 -3.43 -1.79
C ARG A 68 -12.61 -2.18 -2.45
N LYS A 69 -13.89 -1.86 -2.21
CA LYS A 69 -14.53 -0.64 -2.72
C LYS A 69 -13.87 0.63 -2.19
N ILE A 70 -13.45 0.64 -0.91
CA ILE A 70 -12.68 1.75 -0.33
C ILE A 70 -11.36 1.91 -1.09
N ILE A 71 -10.59 0.83 -1.25
CA ILE A 71 -9.31 0.83 -1.96
C ILE A 71 -9.49 1.36 -3.39
N GLU A 72 -10.41 0.78 -4.16
CA GLU A 72 -10.68 1.19 -5.55
C GLU A 72 -11.09 2.67 -5.66
N ALA A 73 -11.89 3.16 -4.72
CA ALA A 73 -12.28 4.57 -4.67
C ALA A 73 -11.10 5.50 -4.38
N GLU A 74 -10.21 5.13 -3.46
CA GLU A 74 -9.02 5.93 -3.14
C GLU A 74 -7.98 5.89 -4.26
N TYR A 75 -7.78 4.76 -4.95
CA TYR A 75 -6.99 4.70 -6.18
C TYR A 75 -7.52 5.67 -7.25
N LYS A 76 -8.84 5.68 -7.46
CA LYS A 76 -9.49 6.60 -8.41
C LYS A 76 -9.31 8.06 -8.00
N LYS A 77 -9.42 8.39 -6.72
CA LYS A 77 -9.19 9.75 -6.19
C LYS A 77 -7.72 10.18 -6.32
N ALA A 78 -6.78 9.27 -6.14
CA ALA A 78 -5.37 9.52 -6.33
C ALA A 78 -4.97 9.65 -7.81
N GLY A 79 -5.85 9.26 -8.74
CA GLY A 79 -5.54 9.23 -10.17
C GLY A 79 -4.51 8.17 -10.55
N ILE A 80 -4.29 7.18 -9.68
CA ILE A 80 -3.28 6.13 -9.84
C ILE A 80 -3.99 4.85 -10.30
N LYS A 81 -3.41 4.11 -11.26
CA LYS A 81 -3.91 2.78 -11.63
C LYS A 81 -3.12 1.72 -10.87
N PRO A 82 -3.74 0.57 -10.50
CA PRO A 82 -3.02 -0.51 -9.82
C PRO A 82 -1.76 -0.98 -10.56
N LYS A 83 -1.78 -0.97 -11.89
CA LYS A 83 -0.62 -1.33 -12.74
C LYS A 83 0.57 -0.36 -12.66
N ASP A 84 0.36 0.85 -12.15
CA ASP A 84 1.40 1.87 -12.03
C ASP A 84 2.20 1.68 -10.72
N VAL A 85 1.69 0.90 -9.78
CA VAL A 85 2.33 0.58 -8.50
C VAL A 85 3.26 -0.62 -8.69
N VAL A 86 4.55 -0.40 -8.46
CA VAL A 86 5.61 -1.39 -8.67
C VAL A 86 5.77 -2.30 -7.45
N THR A 87 5.59 -1.75 -6.25
CA THR A 87 5.63 -2.53 -5.01
C THR A 87 4.26 -2.57 -4.37
N GLY A 88 3.72 -3.80 -4.28
CA GLY A 88 2.37 -4.06 -3.83
C GLY A 88 2.10 -3.61 -2.40
N ALA A 89 0.81 -3.42 -2.10
CA ALA A 89 0.29 -3.07 -0.80
C ALA A 89 0.92 -3.91 0.32
N GLU A 90 1.75 -3.28 1.15
CA GLU A 90 2.08 -3.87 2.44
C GLU A 90 0.83 -3.70 3.33
N ILE A 91 0.11 -4.80 3.54
CA ILE A 91 -1.05 -4.81 4.43
C ILE A 91 -0.54 -4.91 5.86
N ILE A 92 -0.37 -3.76 6.48
CA ILE A 92 0.05 -3.68 7.88
C ILE A 92 -1.21 -3.79 8.73
N THR A 93 -1.53 -4.98 9.24
CA THR A 93 -2.62 -5.13 10.20
C THR A 93 -2.09 -4.91 11.62
N ARG A 94 -2.00 -3.66 12.09
CA ARG A 94 -1.79 -3.44 13.53
C ARG A 94 -3.08 -3.87 14.26
N GLU A 95 -2.93 -4.77 15.24
CA GLU A 95 -3.97 -5.44 16.05
C GLU A 95 -4.87 -6.48 15.35
N THR A 96 -5.08 -6.39 14.03
CA THR A 96 -6.06 -7.22 13.32
C THR A 96 -5.58 -8.64 12.97
N ALA A 97 -4.41 -9.08 13.44
CA ALA A 97 -3.85 -10.42 13.15
C ALA A 97 -4.76 -11.59 13.58
N ARG A 98 -5.78 -11.34 14.42
CA ARG A 98 -6.77 -12.34 14.87
C ARG A 98 -8.07 -12.39 14.07
N LYS A 99 -8.38 -11.38 13.23
CA LYS A 99 -9.62 -11.34 12.45
C LYS A 99 -9.44 -12.03 11.10
N LYS A 100 -10.46 -12.78 10.65
CA LYS A 100 -10.42 -13.47 9.37
C LYS A 100 -10.72 -12.50 8.23
N MET A 101 -9.93 -12.62 7.16
CA MET A 101 -10.11 -11.88 5.91
C MET A 101 -9.85 -12.83 4.73
N GLN A 102 -10.80 -12.94 3.81
CA GLN A 102 -10.71 -13.87 2.66
C GLN A 102 -10.42 -13.17 1.32
N THR A 103 -10.39 -11.84 1.28
CA THR A 103 -10.20 -11.07 0.03
C THR A 103 -8.73 -10.70 -0.18
N ARG A 104 -8.24 -10.88 -1.42
CA ARG A 104 -6.95 -10.34 -1.89
C ARG A 104 -7.20 -9.05 -2.69
N PHE A 105 -6.31 -8.07 -2.58
CA PHE A 105 -6.38 -6.76 -3.25
C PHE A 105 -5.32 -6.59 -4.31
#